data_AF-A0A7C3DF74-F1
#
_entry.id   AF-A0A7C3DF74-F1
#
_cell.length_a   1.000
_cell.length_b   1.000
_cell.length_c   1.000
_cell.angle_alpha   90.00
_cell.angle_beta   90.00
_cell.angle_gamma   90.00
#
_symmetry.space_group_name_H-M   'P 1'
#
loop_
_entity.id
_entity.type
_entity.pdbx_description
1 polymer ?
#
loop_
_entity_poly.entity_id
_entity_poly.type
_entity_poly.pdbx_seq_one_letter_code
_entity_poly.pdbx_strand_id
1 'polypeptide(L)'
;MKKLLLVLSAAAVLQAQKFYPDDPLLVEPPPRDAGKPARRKLSDIYDLFWHILATPGEKQPRTGPPIRARNVNTLGDPMDGAWYQRRHYWRRMSVEELQRGPGGAAPPVPPWTVVAAKGEGITPGFAVIDATKRRFFIKLDPKTNPEMMTAAEVISARFFHALGFHVADEYIVEFHPRDLVIQDRLTFINQHGIERPFTRRNLTELLVKAPQLKDGRYRAVASLALEGTPLGPFRYFGTRADDPNDTVPHEHRRELRACHVFFAWLGHDDSRAINTLDTLVSRDGKTFVRHHLLDFGSTLGSGSDKPNSPRSGAYHFSWKDSAIQMASLGLVIPYWAKAHYPRFPSIGLFESKIFDPEKWLPEYPNPALLNRLPDDEFWGAKQVMHFTDDEIRAIVRTGQLSDPEAEQYLVRCLIERRDRIGRAYFRKVLPIDRFEVRGGELAFEDLAASHRLPSPAPYQISWREYDNDRQSPAAALGSGPRLPDSPAAYIMAEITSPLRPGQSVRVWLRGRRVVGVEYAW
;
A
#
# COMPACT_ATOMS: atom_id res chain seq x y z
N MET A 1 -44.77 14.65 -48.10
CA MET A 1 -44.12 15.50 -47.08
C MET A 1 -44.35 14.89 -45.69
N LYS A 2 -43.36 14.17 -45.14
CA LYS A 2 -43.43 13.58 -43.79
C LYS A 2 -42.88 14.59 -42.77
N LYS A 3 -43.71 15.04 -41.83
CA LYS A 3 -43.28 15.89 -40.71
C LYS A 3 -42.55 15.02 -39.69
N LEU A 4 -41.26 15.30 -39.49
CA LEU A 4 -40.43 14.73 -38.44
C LEU A 4 -40.68 15.53 -37.15
N LEU A 5 -41.29 14.93 -36.13
CA LEU A 5 -41.34 15.52 -34.79
C LEU A 5 -39.99 15.28 -34.11
N LEU A 6 -39.24 16.36 -33.91
CA LEU A 6 -38.04 16.37 -33.09
C LEU A 6 -38.48 16.51 -31.63
N VAL A 7 -38.40 15.43 -30.85
CA VAL A 7 -38.56 15.51 -29.39
C VAL A 7 -37.21 15.96 -28.82
N LEU A 8 -37.12 17.25 -28.49
CA LEU A 8 -36.04 17.81 -27.67
C LEU A 8 -36.27 17.38 -26.22
N SER A 9 -35.60 16.30 -25.80
CA SER A 9 -35.45 15.98 -24.39
C SER A 9 -34.56 17.05 -23.74
N ALA A 10 -35.16 17.98 -23.00
CA ALA A 10 -34.43 18.88 -22.14
C ALA A 10 -33.75 18.05 -21.03
N ALA A 11 -32.46 17.78 -21.20
CA ALA A 11 -31.64 17.28 -20.11
C ALA A 11 -31.55 18.42 -19.08
N ALA A 12 -32.25 18.28 -17.96
CA ALA A 12 -32.00 19.11 -16.80
C ALA A 12 -30.53 18.90 -16.41
N VAL A 13 -29.73 19.95 -16.56
CA VAL A 13 -28.39 19.98 -15.98
C VAL A 13 -28.61 19.99 -14.47
N LEU A 14 -28.60 18.81 -13.85
CA LEU A 14 -28.48 18.69 -12.41
C LEU A 14 -27.21 19.45 -12.04
N GLN A 15 -27.37 20.61 -11.42
CA GLN A 15 -26.26 21.34 -10.83
C GLN A 15 -25.60 20.40 -9.82
N ALA A 16 -24.35 20.03 -10.07
CA ALA A 16 -23.62 19.17 -9.16
C ALA A 16 -23.42 19.93 -7.84
N GLN A 17 -24.11 19.52 -6.78
CA GLN A 17 -23.87 20.01 -5.43
C GLN A 17 -22.53 19.47 -4.89
N LYS A 18 -21.89 20.17 -3.94
CA LYS A 18 -20.62 19.68 -3.34
C LYS A 18 -20.84 18.50 -2.39
N PHE A 19 -21.86 18.58 -1.54
CA PHE A 19 -22.20 17.58 -0.52
C PHE A 19 -23.61 17.04 -0.71
N TYR A 20 -23.77 15.73 -0.53
CA TYR A 20 -25.04 15.02 -0.54
C TYR A 20 -25.56 14.78 0.90
N PRO A 21 -26.86 14.46 1.08
CA PRO A 21 -27.44 14.19 2.40
C PRO A 21 -26.74 13.08 3.20
N ASP A 22 -26.18 12.08 2.51
CA ASP A 22 -25.48 10.93 3.06
C ASP A 22 -23.97 11.14 3.30
N ASP A 23 -23.42 12.28 2.88
CA ASP A 23 -22.01 12.59 3.12
C ASP A 23 -21.69 12.80 4.62
N PRO A 24 -20.48 12.37 5.06
CA PRO A 24 -19.46 11.67 4.28
C PRO A 24 -19.75 10.17 4.11
N LEU A 25 -19.56 9.64 2.89
CA LEU A 25 -19.54 8.21 2.63
C LEU A 25 -18.27 7.56 3.17
N LEU A 26 -18.43 6.46 3.90
CA LEU A 26 -17.31 5.76 4.56
C LEU A 26 -17.05 4.37 3.96
N VAL A 27 -18.02 3.84 3.22
CA VAL A 27 -18.01 2.52 2.60
C VAL A 27 -18.45 2.70 1.15
N GLU A 28 -17.80 2.00 0.22
CA GLU A 28 -18.24 1.99 -1.18
C GLU A 28 -19.66 1.40 -1.28
N PRO A 29 -20.47 1.82 -2.27
CA PRO A 29 -21.74 1.16 -2.54
C PRO A 29 -21.56 -0.36 -2.73
N PRO A 30 -22.57 -1.18 -2.39
CA PRO A 30 -22.49 -2.62 -2.60
C PRO A 30 -22.08 -2.95 -4.05
N PRO A 31 -21.12 -3.87 -4.25
CA PRO A 31 -20.59 -4.12 -5.58
C PRO A 31 -21.67 -4.65 -6.52
N ARG A 32 -21.56 -4.23 -7.77
CA ARG A 32 -22.26 -4.82 -8.92
C ARG A 32 -21.66 -6.19 -9.21
N ASP A 33 -22.48 -7.11 -9.70
CA ASP A 33 -22.02 -8.43 -10.06
C ASP A 33 -21.00 -8.35 -11.21
N ALA A 34 -19.77 -8.80 -10.95
CA ALA A 34 -18.70 -8.80 -11.93
C ALA A 34 -18.82 -9.97 -12.94
N GLY A 35 -19.70 -10.94 -12.66
CA GLY A 35 -19.91 -12.10 -13.53
C GLY A 35 -18.67 -12.99 -13.60
N LYS A 36 -18.03 -13.04 -14.78
CA LYS A 36 -16.88 -13.93 -15.06
C LYS A 36 -15.73 -13.16 -15.73
N PRO A 37 -15.06 -12.24 -15.00
CA PRO A 37 -13.91 -11.52 -15.53
C PRO A 37 -12.79 -12.47 -15.97
N ALA A 38 -12.06 -12.08 -17.01
CA ALA A 38 -11.03 -12.92 -17.62
C ALA A 38 -9.75 -12.99 -16.77
N ARG A 39 -9.09 -14.15 -16.70
CA ARG A 39 -7.76 -14.21 -16.08
C ARG A 39 -6.74 -13.42 -16.91
N ARG A 40 -5.95 -12.58 -16.26
CA ARG A 40 -4.86 -11.79 -16.85
C ARG A 40 -3.51 -12.37 -16.42
N LYS A 41 -2.59 -12.55 -17.38
CA LYS A 41 -1.17 -12.79 -17.10
C LYS A 41 -0.40 -11.58 -17.59
N LEU A 42 0.50 -11.04 -16.78
CA LEU A 42 1.45 -10.02 -17.21
C LEU A 42 2.80 -10.68 -17.49
N SER A 43 3.48 -10.18 -18.51
CA SER A 43 4.88 -10.55 -18.80
C SER A 43 5.77 -9.55 -18.10
N ASP A 44 6.66 -10.04 -17.23
CA ASP A 44 7.58 -9.19 -16.44
C ASP A 44 8.47 -8.31 -17.33
N ILE A 45 9.09 -8.92 -18.35
CA ILE A 45 9.96 -8.21 -19.31
C ILE A 45 9.18 -7.16 -20.09
N TYR A 46 7.96 -7.50 -20.55
CA TYR A 46 7.14 -6.55 -21.29
C TYR A 46 6.69 -5.39 -20.39
N ASP A 47 6.26 -5.69 -19.16
CA ASP A 47 5.82 -4.69 -18.19
C ASP A 47 6.97 -3.71 -17.87
N LEU A 48 8.18 -4.21 -17.63
CA LEU A 48 9.38 -3.41 -17.41
C LEU A 48 9.65 -2.42 -18.56
N PHE A 49 9.76 -2.92 -19.80
CA PHE A 49 10.07 -2.05 -20.94
C PHE A 49 8.93 -1.08 -21.26
N TRP A 50 7.68 -1.48 -21.09
CA TRP A 50 6.52 -0.62 -21.30
C TRP A 50 6.53 0.56 -20.32
N HIS A 51 6.84 0.32 -19.04
CA HIS A 51 6.93 1.39 -18.04
C HIS A 51 8.13 2.32 -18.25
N ILE A 52 9.29 1.80 -18.68
CA ILE A 52 10.47 2.62 -18.96
C ILE A 52 10.30 3.47 -20.23
N LEU A 53 9.72 2.90 -21.29
CA LEU A 53 9.71 3.52 -22.62
C LEU A 53 8.40 4.26 -22.93
N ALA A 54 7.25 3.67 -22.59
CA ALA A 54 5.93 4.21 -22.94
C ALA A 54 5.28 4.98 -21.79
N THR A 55 5.65 4.70 -20.53
CA THR A 55 5.17 5.40 -19.32
C THR A 55 3.63 5.48 -19.25
N PRO A 56 2.95 4.33 -19.07
CA PRO A 56 1.50 4.22 -19.20
C PRO A 56 0.72 4.99 -18.14
N GLY A 57 -0.57 5.17 -18.41
CA GLY A 57 -1.52 5.90 -17.56
C GLY A 57 -1.57 7.39 -17.86
N GLU A 58 -2.63 8.02 -17.38
CA GLU A 58 -2.77 9.47 -17.40
C GLU A 58 -1.73 10.10 -16.44
N LYS A 59 -1.08 11.18 -16.89
CA LYS A 59 0.00 11.84 -16.14
C LYS A 59 -0.46 13.19 -15.64
N GLN A 60 0.14 13.64 -14.54
CA GLN A 60 -0.01 15.02 -14.09
C GLN A 60 0.31 16.00 -15.24
N PRO A 61 -0.56 16.99 -15.49
CA PRO A 61 -0.37 17.93 -16.58
C PRO A 61 0.84 18.82 -16.29
N ARG A 62 1.55 19.23 -17.35
CA ARG A 62 2.69 20.17 -17.21
C ARG A 62 2.23 21.58 -16.85
N THR A 63 1.02 21.94 -17.27
CA THR A 63 0.38 23.24 -17.05
C THR A 63 -1.09 23.03 -16.71
N GLY A 64 -1.64 23.86 -15.83
CA GLY A 64 -3.02 23.73 -15.36
C GLY A 64 -3.15 23.02 -14.00
N PRO A 65 -4.39 22.78 -13.54
CA PRO A 65 -4.64 22.20 -12.23
C PRO A 65 -4.17 20.74 -12.16
N PRO A 66 -3.65 20.29 -11.00
CA PRO A 66 -3.23 18.91 -10.82
C PRO A 66 -4.43 17.95 -10.84
N ILE A 67 -4.21 16.73 -11.32
CA ILE A 67 -5.20 15.66 -11.28
C ILE A 67 -5.21 15.06 -9.88
N ARG A 68 -6.19 15.45 -9.06
CA ARG A 68 -6.40 14.89 -7.72
C ARG A 68 -6.85 13.42 -7.76
N ALA A 69 -6.70 12.72 -6.63
CA ALA A 69 -7.23 11.38 -6.49
C ALA A 69 -8.75 11.38 -6.67
N ARG A 70 -9.28 10.35 -7.33
CA ARG A 70 -10.68 10.31 -7.81
C ARG A 70 -11.58 9.34 -7.03
N ASN A 71 -11.02 8.59 -6.06
CA ASN A 71 -11.75 7.60 -5.27
C ASN A 71 -11.82 7.94 -3.77
N VAL A 72 -11.70 9.22 -3.43
CA VAL A 72 -11.80 9.69 -2.04
C VAL A 72 -13.23 10.16 -1.74
N ASN A 73 -13.66 9.98 -0.49
CA ASN A 73 -14.86 10.61 0.02
C ASN A 73 -14.66 12.12 0.26
N THR A 74 -15.70 12.78 0.75
CA THR A 74 -15.66 14.22 1.03
C THR A 74 -14.69 14.63 2.13
N LEU A 75 -14.20 13.68 2.94
CA LEU A 75 -13.14 13.90 3.94
C LEU A 75 -11.72 13.73 3.36
N GLY A 76 -11.61 13.34 2.07
CA GLY A 76 -10.33 13.09 1.40
C GLY A 76 -9.74 11.71 1.67
N ASP A 77 -10.51 10.77 2.23
CA ASP A 77 -10.08 9.40 2.52
C ASP A 77 -10.67 8.39 1.50
N PRO A 78 -9.93 7.33 1.13
CA PRO A 78 -10.51 6.17 0.46
C PRO A 78 -11.61 5.54 1.32
N MET A 79 -12.65 5.01 0.66
CA MET A 79 -13.75 4.31 1.33
C MET A 79 -13.43 2.83 1.53
N ASP A 80 -14.08 2.20 2.52
CA ASP A 80 -13.95 0.75 2.73
C ASP A 80 -14.59 0.00 1.56
N GLY A 81 -13.85 -0.94 0.95
CA GLY A 81 -14.31 -1.64 -0.24
C GLY A 81 -13.33 -2.71 -0.77
N ALA A 82 -13.39 -2.91 -2.09
CA ALA A 82 -12.65 -3.97 -2.79
C ALA A 82 -11.12 -3.75 -2.80
N TRP A 83 -10.68 -2.50 -2.72
CA TRP A 83 -9.27 -2.09 -2.79
C TRP A 83 -8.63 -1.89 -1.42
N TYR A 84 -9.42 -1.39 -0.47
CA TYR A 84 -8.91 -0.80 0.76
C TYR A 84 -9.93 -0.93 1.90
N GLN A 85 -9.45 -1.00 3.13
CA GLN A 85 -10.27 -0.86 4.33
C GLN A 85 -9.53 -0.02 5.35
N ARG A 86 -10.22 0.94 5.96
CA ARG A 86 -9.68 1.75 7.06
C ARG A 86 -9.43 0.85 8.27
N ARG A 87 -8.19 0.85 8.77
CA ARG A 87 -7.78 0.08 9.95
C ARG A 87 -7.06 0.97 10.95
N HIS A 88 -5.76 0.78 11.16
CA HIS A 88 -5.04 1.24 12.34
C HIS A 88 -5.15 2.76 12.62
N TYR A 89 -5.12 3.61 11.59
CA TYR A 89 -5.20 5.07 11.76
C TYR A 89 -6.58 5.58 12.23
N TRP A 90 -7.67 4.94 11.74
CA TRP A 90 -9.05 5.33 12.06
C TRP A 90 -9.56 4.61 13.31
N ARG A 91 -9.17 3.35 13.51
CA ARG A 91 -9.40 2.57 14.72
C ARG A 91 -8.07 1.98 15.15
N ARG A 92 -7.49 2.53 16.21
CA ARG A 92 -6.24 2.03 16.76
C ARG A 92 -6.37 0.56 17.11
N MET A 93 -5.59 -0.25 16.41
CA MET A 93 -5.49 -1.69 16.65
C MET A 93 -4.65 -1.94 17.90
N SER A 94 -5.07 -2.90 18.70
CA SER A 94 -4.25 -3.44 19.80
C SER A 94 -2.97 -4.09 19.27
N VAL A 95 -1.99 -4.27 20.16
CA VAL A 95 -0.73 -4.95 19.83
C VAL A 95 -1.00 -6.36 19.32
N GLU A 96 -1.95 -7.07 19.92
CA GLU A 96 -2.36 -8.42 19.54
C GLU A 96 -2.97 -8.44 18.13
N GLU A 97 -3.81 -7.46 17.79
CA GLU A 97 -4.36 -7.31 16.43
C GLU A 97 -3.27 -7.01 15.40
N LEU A 98 -2.28 -6.17 15.74
CA LEU A 98 -1.15 -5.84 14.87
C LEU A 98 -0.23 -7.04 14.64
N GLN A 99 0.03 -7.85 15.68
CA GLN A 99 0.82 -9.07 15.57
C GLN A 99 0.06 -10.20 14.85
N ARG A 100 -1.26 -10.22 14.95
CA ARG A 100 -2.11 -11.15 14.19
C ARG A 100 -2.16 -10.78 12.71
N GLY A 101 -2.15 -9.48 12.37
CA GLY A 101 -2.26 -8.99 11.00
C GLY A 101 -3.62 -9.34 10.38
N PRO A 102 -3.68 -9.74 9.09
CA PRO A 102 -4.93 -10.22 8.47
C PRO A 102 -5.48 -11.49 9.13
N GLY A 103 -4.63 -12.15 9.93
CA GLY A 103 -4.82 -13.45 10.55
C GLY A 103 -6.10 -13.67 11.34
N GLY A 104 -6.35 -14.94 11.64
CA GLY A 104 -7.56 -15.47 12.26
C GLY A 104 -7.73 -16.94 11.89
N ALA A 105 -7.10 -17.36 10.79
CA ALA A 105 -6.78 -18.74 10.53
C ALA A 105 -5.60 -19.20 11.42
N ALA A 106 -5.55 -20.48 11.78
CA ALA A 106 -4.37 -21.06 12.41
C ALA A 106 -3.27 -21.32 11.36
N PRO A 107 -1.98 -21.47 11.75
CA PRO A 107 -0.94 -22.02 10.87
C PRO A 107 -1.36 -23.36 10.22
N PRO A 108 -0.70 -23.81 9.14
CA PRO A 108 -1.03 -25.08 8.47
C PRO A 108 -0.92 -26.29 9.41
N VAL A 109 -1.94 -27.14 9.44
CA VAL A 109 -2.01 -28.33 10.32
C VAL A 109 -1.44 -29.57 9.60
N PRO A 110 -0.45 -30.28 10.18
CA PRO A 110 0.07 -31.53 9.61
C PRO A 110 -0.99 -32.64 9.50
N PRO A 111 -0.85 -33.59 8.55
CA PRO A 111 0.22 -33.68 7.55
C PRO A 111 0.05 -32.65 6.42
N TRP A 112 1.16 -32.25 5.80
CA TRP A 112 1.14 -31.33 4.66
C TRP A 112 1.33 -32.12 3.37
N THR A 113 0.30 -32.08 2.50
CA THR A 113 0.35 -32.72 1.19
C THR A 113 0.88 -31.73 0.16
N VAL A 114 2.05 -31.97 -0.43
CA VAL A 114 2.60 -31.19 -1.54
C VAL A 114 1.75 -31.45 -2.78
N VAL A 115 1.13 -30.41 -3.32
CA VAL A 115 0.19 -30.46 -4.44
C VAL A 115 0.65 -29.68 -5.67
N ALA A 116 1.70 -28.88 -5.54
CA ALA A 116 2.35 -28.22 -6.68
C ALA A 116 3.79 -27.89 -6.34
N ALA A 117 4.70 -28.09 -7.29
CA ALA A 117 6.06 -27.55 -7.22
C ALA A 117 6.14 -26.28 -8.07
N LYS A 118 6.82 -25.25 -7.57
CA LYS A 118 6.97 -24.00 -8.31
C LYS A 118 7.98 -24.24 -9.46
N GLY A 119 7.53 -24.13 -10.70
CA GLY A 119 8.37 -24.21 -11.91
C GLY A 119 8.90 -22.85 -12.41
N GLU A 120 8.30 -21.74 -11.95
CA GLU A 120 8.61 -20.36 -12.36
C GLU A 120 8.86 -19.47 -11.11
N GLY A 121 9.84 -18.54 -11.17
CA GLY A 121 10.21 -17.63 -10.08
C GLY A 121 11.58 -17.93 -9.46
N ILE A 122 12.15 -16.95 -8.74
CA ILE A 122 13.53 -17.02 -8.22
C ILE A 122 13.60 -17.77 -6.89
N THR A 123 12.62 -17.56 -6.01
CA THR A 123 12.56 -18.18 -4.67
C THR A 123 12.10 -19.64 -4.72
N PRO A 124 12.85 -20.59 -4.13
CA PRO A 124 12.41 -21.97 -3.97
C PRO A 124 11.10 -22.06 -3.18
N GLY A 125 10.15 -22.85 -3.67
CA GLY A 125 8.86 -23.03 -3.00
C GLY A 125 7.97 -24.09 -3.63
N PHE A 126 6.90 -24.42 -2.92
CA PHE A 126 5.89 -25.40 -3.32
C PHE A 126 4.55 -25.07 -2.66
N ALA A 127 3.45 -25.60 -3.18
CA ALA A 127 2.14 -25.47 -2.56
C ALA A 127 1.80 -26.74 -1.78
N VAL A 128 1.17 -26.56 -0.61
CA VAL A 128 0.67 -27.65 0.22
C VAL A 128 -0.83 -27.53 0.47
N ILE A 129 -1.48 -28.66 0.68
CA ILE A 129 -2.79 -28.78 1.32
C ILE A 129 -2.57 -29.37 2.71
N ASP A 130 -3.07 -28.68 3.73
CA ASP A 130 -2.96 -29.13 5.12
C ASP A 130 -4.08 -30.14 5.48
N ALA A 131 -4.05 -30.68 6.69
CA ALA A 131 -5.05 -31.65 7.16
C ALA A 131 -6.49 -31.10 7.15
N THR A 132 -6.65 -29.78 7.27
CA THR A 132 -7.93 -29.08 7.27
C THR A 132 -8.38 -28.65 5.86
N LYS A 133 -7.70 -29.15 4.81
CA LYS A 133 -7.99 -28.85 3.39
C LYS A 133 -7.75 -27.40 2.98
N ARG A 134 -6.95 -26.66 3.75
CA ARG A 134 -6.52 -25.30 3.39
C ARG A 134 -5.26 -25.36 2.53
N ARG A 135 -5.18 -24.48 1.54
CA ARG A 135 -4.03 -24.37 0.64
C ARG A 135 -3.07 -23.30 1.12
N PHE A 136 -1.79 -23.65 1.20
CA PHE A 136 -0.72 -22.72 1.53
C PHE A 136 0.38 -22.76 0.46
N PHE A 137 1.02 -21.62 0.24
CA PHE A 137 2.24 -21.49 -0.56
C PHE A 137 3.43 -21.38 0.38
N ILE A 138 4.34 -22.35 0.28
CA ILE A 138 5.55 -22.44 1.08
C ILE A 138 6.70 -21.77 0.31
N LYS A 139 7.32 -20.76 0.92
CA LYS A 139 8.56 -20.13 0.42
C LYS A 139 9.68 -20.31 1.44
N LEU A 140 10.89 -20.60 0.95
CA LEU A 140 12.07 -20.86 1.77
C LEU A 140 13.11 -19.75 1.59
N ASP A 141 13.85 -19.45 2.65
CA ASP A 141 15.00 -18.55 2.57
C ASP A 141 16.14 -19.16 1.73
N PRO A 142 17.01 -18.33 1.12
CA PRO A 142 18.25 -18.80 0.53
C PRO A 142 19.25 -19.21 1.62
N LYS A 143 20.11 -20.19 1.34
CA LYS A 143 21.15 -20.65 2.28
C LYS A 143 22.05 -19.54 2.84
N THR A 144 22.36 -18.53 2.03
CA THR A 144 23.28 -17.46 2.40
C THR A 144 22.65 -16.44 3.36
N ASN A 145 21.32 -16.39 3.44
CA ASN A 145 20.58 -15.38 4.17
C ASN A 145 19.38 -16.02 4.90
N PRO A 146 19.64 -16.88 5.91
CA PRO A 146 18.58 -17.47 6.70
C PRO A 146 17.72 -16.40 7.37
N GLU A 147 16.41 -16.64 7.48
CA GLU A 147 15.40 -15.77 8.09
C GLU A 147 15.06 -14.48 7.33
N MET A 148 15.84 -14.08 6.33
CA MET A 148 15.71 -12.79 5.65
C MET A 148 14.37 -12.58 4.94
N MET A 149 14.04 -13.45 3.99
CA MET A 149 12.81 -13.33 3.18
C MET A 149 11.60 -13.71 4.03
N THR A 150 11.71 -14.76 4.85
CA THR A 150 10.61 -15.21 5.71
C THR A 150 10.21 -14.19 6.77
N ALA A 151 11.17 -13.50 7.39
CA ALA A 151 10.87 -12.41 8.33
C ALA A 151 10.28 -11.19 7.59
N ALA A 152 10.85 -10.81 6.45
CA ALA A 152 10.35 -9.68 5.65
C ALA A 152 8.89 -9.88 5.22
N GLU A 153 8.53 -11.07 4.73
CA GLU A 153 7.16 -11.38 4.29
C GLU A 153 6.15 -11.20 5.43
N VAL A 154 6.42 -11.80 6.60
CA VAL A 154 5.52 -11.80 7.77
C VAL A 154 5.38 -10.40 8.39
N ILE A 155 6.49 -9.67 8.54
CA ILE A 155 6.51 -8.32 9.12
C ILE A 155 5.76 -7.34 8.22
N SER A 156 6.10 -7.32 6.93
CA SER A 156 5.52 -6.36 5.98
C SER A 156 4.05 -6.63 5.71
N ALA A 157 3.62 -7.90 5.62
CA ALA A 157 2.19 -8.23 5.50
C ALA A 157 1.36 -7.64 6.66
N ARG A 158 1.88 -7.65 7.89
CA ARG A 158 1.21 -7.06 9.05
C ARG A 158 1.13 -5.54 8.97
N PHE A 159 2.20 -4.88 8.54
CA PHE A 159 2.18 -3.44 8.30
C PHE A 159 1.17 -3.07 7.20
N PHE A 160 1.19 -3.74 6.04
CA PHE A 160 0.25 -3.47 4.95
C PHE A 160 -1.20 -3.76 5.34
N HIS A 161 -1.44 -4.80 6.13
CA HIS A 161 -2.76 -5.04 6.71
C HIS A 161 -3.17 -3.87 7.60
N ALA A 162 -2.35 -3.46 8.56
CA ALA A 162 -2.66 -2.33 9.46
C ALA A 162 -2.86 -1.01 8.70
N LEU A 163 -2.14 -0.81 7.59
CA LEU A 163 -2.28 0.33 6.68
C LEU A 163 -3.55 0.28 5.82
N GLY A 164 -4.25 -0.86 5.77
CA GLY A 164 -5.58 -0.99 5.16
C GLY A 164 -5.66 -1.81 3.88
N PHE A 165 -4.55 -2.38 3.40
CA PHE A 165 -4.53 -3.22 2.21
C PHE A 165 -5.04 -4.64 2.49
N HIS A 166 -5.60 -5.29 1.47
CA HIS A 166 -5.88 -6.71 1.51
C HIS A 166 -4.61 -7.48 1.16
N VAL A 167 -4.23 -8.41 2.04
CA VAL A 167 -2.99 -9.19 1.95
C VAL A 167 -3.26 -10.60 2.48
N ALA A 168 -2.39 -11.55 2.17
CA ALA A 168 -2.53 -12.93 2.64
C ALA A 168 -2.13 -13.09 4.13
N ASP A 169 -2.65 -14.14 4.77
CA ASP A 169 -2.17 -14.56 6.09
C ASP A 169 -0.81 -15.25 5.94
N GLU A 170 0.21 -14.67 6.58
CA GLU A 170 1.60 -15.13 6.52
C GLU A 170 2.06 -15.68 7.88
N TYR A 171 2.52 -16.93 7.88
CA TYR A 171 3.00 -17.65 9.06
C TYR A 171 4.45 -18.12 8.88
N ILE A 172 5.34 -17.79 9.82
CA ILE A 172 6.60 -18.52 9.95
C ILE A 172 6.29 -19.92 10.50
N VAL A 173 6.79 -20.93 9.80
CA VAL A 173 6.63 -22.33 10.15
C VAL A 173 7.97 -23.04 10.12
N GLU A 174 8.10 -24.07 10.95
CA GLU A 174 9.24 -24.97 10.96
C GLU A 174 8.75 -26.40 10.77
N PHE A 175 9.38 -27.15 9.86
CA PHE A 175 8.94 -28.51 9.53
C PHE A 175 10.13 -29.42 9.23
N HIS A 176 9.96 -30.72 9.47
CA HIS A 176 10.87 -31.73 8.94
C HIS A 176 10.42 -32.19 7.54
N PRO A 177 11.35 -32.62 6.67
CA PRO A 177 10.98 -33.19 5.36
C PRO A 177 10.04 -34.39 5.44
N ARG A 178 10.06 -35.14 6.56
CA ARG A 178 9.16 -36.28 6.81
C ARG A 178 7.70 -35.87 7.02
N ASP A 179 7.44 -34.61 7.37
CA ASP A 179 6.09 -34.08 7.60
C ASP A 179 5.36 -33.79 6.27
N LEU A 180 6.11 -33.79 5.16
CA LEU A 180 5.61 -33.60 3.81
C LEU A 180 5.21 -34.94 3.19
N VAL A 181 4.01 -35.00 2.63
CA VAL A 181 3.51 -36.10 1.79
C VAL A 181 3.38 -35.58 0.37
N ILE A 182 3.87 -36.31 -0.64
CA ILE A 182 3.71 -35.89 -2.04
C ILE A 182 2.37 -36.41 -2.54
N GLN A 183 1.56 -35.55 -3.17
CA GLN A 183 0.31 -35.98 -3.79
C GLN A 183 0.57 -37.08 -4.83
N ASP A 184 -0.32 -38.08 -4.87
CA ASP A 184 -0.22 -39.14 -5.87
C ASP A 184 -0.19 -38.57 -7.29
N ARG A 185 0.73 -39.08 -8.12
CA ARG A 185 0.96 -38.66 -9.52
C ARG A 185 1.18 -37.16 -9.70
N LEU A 186 1.72 -36.44 -8.70
CA LEU A 186 2.09 -35.04 -8.87
C LEU A 186 3.13 -34.89 -9.99
N THR A 187 2.91 -33.93 -10.88
CA THR A 187 3.86 -33.55 -11.93
C THR A 187 4.34 -32.11 -11.76
N PHE A 188 5.44 -31.77 -12.42
CA PHE A 188 5.95 -30.40 -12.54
C PHE A 188 6.56 -30.17 -13.92
N ILE A 189 6.63 -28.90 -14.33
CA ILE A 189 7.30 -28.48 -15.56
C ILE A 189 8.75 -28.14 -15.21
N ASN A 190 9.71 -28.79 -15.86
CA ASN A 190 11.13 -28.50 -15.63
C ASN A 190 11.60 -27.23 -16.39
N GLN A 191 12.86 -26.86 -16.19
CA GLN A 191 13.49 -25.69 -16.85
C GLN A 191 13.50 -25.74 -18.39
N HIS A 192 13.21 -26.89 -19.00
CA HIS A 192 13.12 -27.08 -20.45
C HIS A 192 11.66 -27.11 -20.95
N GLY A 193 10.69 -26.80 -20.09
CA GLY A 193 9.27 -26.83 -20.44
C GLY A 193 8.66 -28.23 -20.50
N ILE A 194 9.37 -29.26 -20.02
CA ILE A 194 8.93 -30.66 -20.10
C ILE A 194 8.27 -31.06 -18.78
N GLU A 195 7.07 -31.65 -18.88
CA GLU A 195 6.36 -32.23 -17.74
C GLU A 195 7.04 -33.51 -17.24
N ARG A 196 7.28 -33.60 -15.93
CA ARG A 196 7.93 -34.72 -15.26
C ARG A 196 7.22 -35.06 -13.94
N PRO A 197 7.23 -36.34 -13.50
CA PRO A 197 6.77 -36.69 -12.16
C PRO A 197 7.57 -35.95 -11.08
N PHE A 198 6.89 -35.43 -10.08
CA PHE A 198 7.51 -34.83 -8.91
C PHE A 198 7.75 -35.91 -7.86
N THR A 199 9.04 -36.19 -7.58
CA THR A 199 9.46 -37.29 -6.72
C THR A 199 10.04 -36.80 -5.40
N ARG A 200 10.27 -37.72 -4.45
CA ARG A 200 11.02 -37.43 -3.21
C ARG A 200 12.39 -36.82 -3.48
N ARG A 201 13.08 -37.27 -4.54
CA ARG A 201 14.37 -36.69 -4.95
C ARG A 201 14.23 -35.21 -5.31
N ASN A 202 13.20 -34.84 -6.08
CA ASN A 202 12.99 -33.45 -6.47
C ASN A 202 12.68 -32.56 -5.25
N LEU A 203 11.89 -33.07 -4.30
CA LEU A 203 11.64 -32.38 -3.04
C LEU A 203 12.95 -32.19 -2.24
N THR A 204 13.79 -33.22 -2.14
CA THR A 204 15.11 -33.10 -1.50
C THR A 204 16.00 -32.10 -2.22
N GLU A 205 16.07 -32.12 -3.56
CA GLU A 205 16.85 -31.15 -4.35
C GLU A 205 16.39 -29.70 -4.14
N LEU A 206 15.09 -29.49 -3.92
CA LEU A 206 14.53 -28.19 -3.55
C LEU A 206 14.95 -27.79 -2.13
N LEU A 207 14.77 -28.66 -1.14
CA LEU A 207 15.07 -28.39 0.27
C LEU A 207 16.57 -28.22 0.52
N VAL A 208 17.43 -28.90 -0.23
CA VAL A 208 18.89 -28.73 -0.15
C VAL A 208 19.34 -27.34 -0.59
N LYS A 209 18.48 -26.49 -1.18
CA LYS A 209 18.81 -25.08 -1.48
C LYS A 209 18.45 -24.10 -0.36
N ALA A 210 17.71 -24.57 0.66
CA ALA A 210 17.31 -23.79 1.82
C ALA A 210 18.25 -24.01 3.02
N PRO A 211 18.32 -23.07 3.98
CA PRO A 211 19.02 -23.29 5.25
C PRO A 211 18.31 -24.36 6.07
N GLN A 212 19.08 -25.25 6.66
CA GLN A 212 18.58 -26.27 7.58
C GLN A 212 18.95 -25.88 9.02
N LEU A 213 17.98 -25.94 9.92
CA LEU A 213 18.17 -25.72 11.35
C LEU A 213 19.00 -26.86 11.95
N LYS A 214 19.60 -26.62 13.13
CA LYS A 214 20.49 -27.60 13.80
C LYS A 214 19.82 -28.94 14.09
N ASP A 215 18.51 -28.94 14.32
CA ASP A 215 17.70 -30.14 14.58
C ASP A 215 17.20 -30.83 13.30
N GLY A 216 17.58 -30.33 12.12
CA GLY A 216 17.18 -30.88 10.82
C GLY A 216 15.86 -30.35 10.27
N ARG A 217 15.18 -29.42 10.96
CA ARG A 217 13.99 -28.71 10.44
C ARG A 217 14.38 -27.62 9.44
N TYR A 218 13.39 -27.18 8.66
CA TYR A 218 13.48 -26.05 7.75
C TYR A 218 12.53 -24.95 8.20
N ARG A 219 13.02 -23.72 8.23
CA ARG A 219 12.19 -22.52 8.39
C ARG A 219 11.62 -22.12 7.04
N ALA A 220 10.33 -21.81 7.00
CA ALA A 220 9.65 -21.28 5.82
C ALA A 220 8.60 -20.25 6.22
N VAL A 221 8.12 -19.51 5.24
CA VAL A 221 6.84 -18.81 5.33
C VAL A 221 5.76 -19.65 4.64
N ALA A 222 4.62 -19.81 5.31
CA ALA A 222 3.41 -20.40 4.76
C ALA A 222 2.38 -19.29 4.54
N SER A 223 2.17 -18.96 3.26
CA SER A 223 1.19 -17.97 2.81
C SER A 223 -0.15 -18.64 2.53
N LEU A 224 -1.21 -18.27 3.24
CA LEU A 224 -2.55 -18.83 3.01
C LEU A 224 -3.10 -18.38 1.65
N ALA A 225 -3.66 -19.32 0.88
CA ALA A 225 -4.32 -18.98 -0.37
C ALA A 225 -5.51 -18.02 -0.11
N LEU A 226 -5.50 -16.90 -0.83
CA LEU A 226 -6.54 -15.88 -0.75
C LEU A 226 -7.92 -16.43 -1.17
N GLU A 227 -8.96 -15.85 -0.58
CA GLU A 227 -10.37 -16.15 -0.90
C GLU A 227 -10.68 -15.90 -2.38
N GLY A 228 -11.46 -16.79 -2.99
CA GLY A 228 -11.97 -16.63 -4.35
C GLY A 228 -11.08 -17.19 -5.44
N THR A 229 -11.43 -16.91 -6.69
CA THR A 229 -10.72 -17.42 -7.87
C THR A 229 -9.65 -16.41 -8.32
N PRO A 230 -8.36 -16.79 -8.40
CA PRO A 230 -7.30 -15.90 -8.87
C PRO A 230 -7.53 -15.42 -10.32
N LEU A 231 -7.57 -14.10 -10.52
CA LEU A 231 -7.69 -13.45 -11.82
C LEU A 231 -6.35 -12.92 -12.35
N GLY A 232 -5.28 -13.00 -11.56
CA GLY A 232 -3.95 -12.50 -11.89
C GLY A 232 -3.73 -11.06 -11.44
N PRO A 233 -2.56 -10.46 -11.72
CA PRO A 233 -2.19 -9.15 -11.21
C PRO A 233 -3.05 -8.01 -11.77
N PHE A 234 -3.27 -6.97 -10.96
CA PHE A 234 -3.79 -5.69 -11.44
C PHE A 234 -2.64 -4.80 -11.94
N ARG A 235 -2.98 -3.77 -12.72
CA ARG A 235 -2.02 -2.77 -13.22
C ARG A 235 -2.08 -1.53 -12.33
N TYR A 236 -1.02 -0.74 -12.24
CA TYR A 236 -1.08 0.56 -11.53
C TYR A 236 -1.62 1.70 -12.39
N PHE A 237 -2.27 1.39 -13.52
CA PHE A 237 -2.88 2.36 -14.43
C PHE A 237 -4.13 1.81 -15.14
N GLY A 238 -4.95 2.72 -15.65
CA GLY A 238 -6.19 2.42 -16.35
C GLY A 238 -7.21 1.76 -15.44
N THR A 239 -8.18 1.09 -16.05
CA THR A 239 -9.18 0.28 -15.34
C THR A 239 -9.30 -1.10 -15.96
N ARG A 240 -10.04 -1.97 -15.29
CA ARG A 240 -10.46 -3.28 -15.71
C ARG A 240 -11.80 -3.19 -16.44
N ALA A 241 -11.75 -3.11 -17.78
CA ALA A 241 -12.95 -3.00 -18.61
C ALA A 241 -13.99 -4.13 -18.44
N ASP A 242 -13.58 -5.29 -17.94
CA ASP A 242 -14.44 -6.45 -17.65
C ASP A 242 -14.90 -6.52 -16.18
N ASP A 243 -14.72 -5.45 -15.38
CA ASP A 243 -15.27 -5.31 -14.03
C ASP A 243 -16.12 -4.03 -13.93
N PRO A 244 -17.45 -4.14 -13.72
CA PRO A 244 -18.33 -2.97 -13.63
C PRO A 244 -18.10 -2.12 -12.37
N ASN A 245 -17.31 -2.59 -11.42
CA ASN A 245 -16.97 -1.86 -10.19
C ASN A 245 -15.68 -1.04 -10.34
N ASP A 246 -14.86 -1.36 -11.34
CA ASP A 246 -13.57 -0.69 -11.53
C ASP A 246 -13.72 0.57 -12.39
N THR A 247 -14.19 1.62 -11.73
CA THR A 247 -14.59 2.88 -12.38
C THR A 247 -13.55 3.99 -12.28
N VAL A 248 -12.55 3.85 -11.39
CA VAL A 248 -11.53 4.86 -11.14
C VAL A 248 -10.18 4.36 -11.67
N PRO A 249 -9.55 5.08 -12.62
CA PRO A 249 -8.22 4.73 -13.09
C PRO A 249 -7.23 4.54 -11.95
N HIS A 250 -6.51 3.43 -11.96
CA HIS A 250 -5.67 2.99 -10.85
C HIS A 250 -4.56 4.01 -10.50
N GLU A 251 -4.04 4.71 -11.49
CA GLU A 251 -3.07 5.80 -11.31
C GLU A 251 -3.65 7.03 -10.58
N HIS A 252 -4.97 7.05 -10.38
CA HIS A 252 -5.72 8.11 -9.73
C HIS A 252 -6.43 7.66 -8.46
N ARG A 253 -6.09 6.48 -7.94
CA ARG A 253 -6.54 6.03 -6.63
C ARG A 253 -5.62 6.50 -5.51
N ARG A 254 -6.17 7.11 -4.46
CA ARG A 254 -5.43 7.70 -3.33
C ARG A 254 -4.56 6.66 -2.63
N GLU A 255 -5.10 5.49 -2.32
CA GLU A 255 -4.40 4.38 -1.67
C GLU A 255 -3.22 3.88 -2.49
N LEU A 256 -3.34 3.82 -3.83
CA LEU A 256 -2.25 3.41 -4.71
C LEU A 256 -1.20 4.51 -4.90
N ARG A 257 -1.60 5.77 -4.97
CA ARG A 257 -0.67 6.91 -5.02
C ARG A 257 0.15 7.01 -3.74
N ALA A 258 -0.52 6.87 -2.59
CA ALA A 258 0.10 6.94 -1.28
C ALA A 258 0.98 5.72 -0.94
N CYS A 259 0.86 4.60 -1.68
CA CYS A 259 1.80 3.48 -1.58
C CYS A 259 3.25 3.91 -1.71
N HIS A 260 3.56 5.03 -2.37
CA HIS A 260 4.91 5.61 -2.39
C HIS A 260 5.49 5.73 -0.98
N VAL A 261 4.70 6.25 -0.03
CA VAL A 261 5.13 6.45 1.35
C VAL A 261 5.35 5.11 2.05
N PHE A 262 4.45 4.15 1.85
CA PHE A 262 4.53 2.83 2.50
C PHE A 262 5.67 1.98 1.94
N PHE A 263 5.83 1.98 0.62
CA PHE A 263 6.89 1.27 -0.09
C PHE A 263 8.25 1.89 0.23
N ALA A 264 8.33 3.22 0.28
CA ALA A 264 9.52 3.91 0.79
C ALA A 264 9.78 3.55 2.25
N TRP A 265 8.78 3.46 3.13
CA TRP A 265 9.02 3.12 4.54
C TRP A 265 9.62 1.71 4.71
N LEU A 266 9.01 0.71 4.07
CA LEU A 266 9.35 -0.71 4.22
C LEU A 266 10.40 -1.19 3.21
N GLY A 267 10.87 -0.33 2.31
CA GLY A 267 11.85 -0.69 1.29
C GLY A 267 11.32 -1.71 0.29
N HIS A 268 10.09 -1.50 -0.19
CA HIS A 268 9.44 -2.35 -1.19
C HIS A 268 9.62 -1.77 -2.60
N ASP A 269 10.84 -1.87 -3.13
CA ASP A 269 11.18 -1.33 -4.46
C ASP A 269 10.72 -2.24 -5.61
N ASP A 270 10.59 -3.53 -5.33
CA ASP A 270 9.96 -4.55 -6.18
C ASP A 270 8.42 -4.41 -6.23
N SER A 271 7.90 -3.18 -6.24
CA SER A 271 6.47 -2.87 -6.23
C SER A 271 5.84 -2.93 -7.62
N ARG A 272 6.10 -4.04 -8.32
CA ARG A 272 5.68 -4.32 -9.69
C ARG A 272 4.23 -4.77 -9.74
N ALA A 273 3.58 -4.59 -10.90
CA ALA A 273 2.22 -5.10 -11.11
C ALA A 273 2.13 -6.61 -10.85
N ILE A 274 3.18 -7.38 -11.20
CA ILE A 274 3.23 -8.83 -11.01
C ILE A 274 3.16 -9.27 -9.53
N ASN A 275 3.50 -8.39 -8.59
CA ASN A 275 3.44 -8.63 -7.15
C ASN A 275 2.10 -8.18 -6.54
N THR A 276 1.05 -8.22 -7.35
CA THR A 276 -0.34 -7.96 -6.95
C THR A 276 -1.24 -9.10 -7.40
N LEU A 277 -2.43 -9.20 -6.82
CA LEU A 277 -3.41 -10.20 -7.25
C LEU A 277 -4.84 -9.70 -7.14
N ASP A 278 -5.58 -9.84 -8.23
CA ASP A 278 -7.03 -9.80 -8.25
C ASP A 278 -7.59 -11.19 -7.94
N THR A 279 -8.63 -11.24 -7.11
CA THR A 279 -9.42 -12.44 -6.82
C THR A 279 -10.90 -12.20 -7.09
N LEU A 280 -11.59 -13.15 -7.70
CA LEU A 280 -13.04 -13.12 -7.85
C LEU A 280 -13.68 -13.74 -6.61
N VAL A 281 -14.25 -12.90 -5.75
CA VAL A 281 -14.90 -13.31 -4.50
C VAL A 281 -16.40 -13.44 -4.73
N SER A 282 -17.04 -14.44 -4.11
CA SER A 282 -18.50 -14.63 -4.14
C SER A 282 -19.10 -14.37 -2.77
N ARG A 283 -20.03 -13.41 -2.65
CA ARG A 283 -20.75 -13.09 -1.42
C ARG A 283 -22.20 -12.76 -1.76
N ASP A 284 -23.14 -13.30 -0.98
CA ASP A 284 -24.58 -13.02 -1.10
C ASP A 284 -25.13 -13.15 -2.53
N GLY A 285 -24.68 -14.19 -3.25
CA GLY A 285 -25.12 -14.48 -4.63
C GLY A 285 -24.53 -13.57 -5.71
N LYS A 286 -23.61 -12.65 -5.37
CA LYS A 286 -22.91 -11.79 -6.33
C LYS A 286 -21.42 -12.09 -6.33
N THR A 287 -20.76 -11.85 -7.47
CA THR A 287 -19.30 -11.86 -7.54
C THR A 287 -18.74 -10.46 -7.65
N PHE A 288 -17.57 -10.22 -7.05
CA PHE A 288 -16.84 -8.97 -7.19
C PHE A 288 -15.33 -9.22 -7.15
N VAL A 289 -14.56 -8.33 -7.76
CA VAL A 289 -13.10 -8.41 -7.73
C VAL A 289 -12.59 -7.79 -6.44
N ARG A 290 -11.71 -8.49 -5.72
CA ARG A 290 -10.93 -7.96 -4.60
C ARG A 290 -9.46 -7.89 -4.98
N HIS A 291 -8.83 -6.77 -4.64
CA HIS A 291 -7.46 -6.43 -5.04
C HIS A 291 -6.51 -6.60 -3.85
N HIS A 292 -5.41 -7.32 -4.06
CA HIS A 292 -4.46 -7.65 -3.00
C HIS A 292 -3.04 -7.22 -3.36
N LEU A 293 -2.30 -6.75 -2.35
CA LEU A 293 -0.84 -6.62 -2.43
C LEU A 293 -0.21 -7.92 -1.91
N LEU A 294 0.83 -8.40 -2.59
CA LEU A 294 1.48 -9.67 -2.30
C LEU A 294 3.01 -9.55 -2.40
N ASP A 295 3.68 -10.64 -2.05
CA ASP A 295 5.11 -10.89 -2.27
C ASP A 295 6.01 -9.88 -1.54
N PHE A 296 5.80 -9.79 -0.23
CA PHE A 296 6.60 -8.93 0.63
C PHE A 296 7.96 -9.52 1.00
N GLY A 297 8.30 -10.71 0.47
CA GLY A 297 9.63 -11.30 0.59
C GLY A 297 10.76 -10.42 0.06
N SER A 298 10.46 -9.47 -0.84
CA SER A 298 11.37 -8.43 -1.34
C SER A 298 11.16 -7.07 -0.65
N THR A 299 11.07 -7.07 0.69
CA THR A 299 11.00 -5.86 1.53
C THR A 299 12.09 -5.88 2.59
N LEU A 300 12.25 -4.78 3.35
CA LEU A 300 13.21 -4.68 4.45
C LEU A 300 14.65 -5.01 4.01
N GLY A 301 14.99 -4.61 2.78
CA GLY A 301 16.29 -4.82 2.14
C GLY A 301 16.50 -6.22 1.55
N SER A 302 15.54 -7.14 1.70
CA SER A 302 15.55 -8.45 1.05
C SER A 302 15.25 -8.31 -0.45
N GLY A 303 15.93 -9.11 -1.28
CA GLY A 303 15.60 -9.35 -2.69
C GLY A 303 15.02 -10.76 -2.91
N SER A 304 14.41 -11.34 -1.87
CA SER A 304 13.89 -12.71 -1.78
C SER A 304 14.93 -13.84 -1.81
N ASP A 305 15.87 -13.87 -2.75
CA ASP A 305 16.89 -14.93 -2.89
C ASP A 305 18.30 -14.50 -2.48
N LYS A 306 18.48 -13.21 -2.22
CA LYS A 306 19.72 -12.56 -1.77
C LYS A 306 19.38 -11.18 -1.18
N PRO A 307 20.32 -10.49 -0.53
CA PRO A 307 20.13 -9.08 -0.19
C PRO A 307 19.86 -8.27 -1.45
N ASN A 308 18.97 -7.30 -1.34
CA ASN A 308 18.63 -6.44 -2.46
C ASN A 308 19.84 -5.60 -2.92
N SER A 309 19.74 -4.99 -4.09
CA SER A 309 20.81 -4.16 -4.64
C SER A 309 21.11 -2.95 -3.74
N PRO A 310 22.36 -2.50 -3.59
CA PRO A 310 22.65 -1.22 -2.94
C PRO A 310 21.96 -0.03 -3.61
N ARG A 311 21.55 -0.19 -4.88
CA ARG A 311 20.81 0.80 -5.66
C ARG A 311 19.30 0.83 -5.34
N SER A 312 18.78 -0.17 -4.63
CA SER A 312 17.36 -0.28 -4.28
C SER A 312 16.83 1.00 -3.63
N GLY A 313 15.67 1.46 -4.10
CA GLY A 313 15.20 2.82 -3.84
C GLY A 313 15.61 3.85 -4.90
N ALA A 314 16.15 3.42 -6.04
CA ALA A 314 16.38 4.22 -7.24
C ALA A 314 16.03 3.42 -8.50
N TYR A 315 15.55 4.09 -9.56
CA TYR A 315 15.22 3.41 -10.82
C TYR A 315 16.40 2.62 -11.37
N HIS A 316 16.14 1.46 -11.99
CA HIS A 316 17.13 0.69 -12.75
C HIS A 316 17.74 1.48 -13.91
N PHE A 317 16.98 2.41 -14.49
CA PHE A 317 17.47 3.28 -15.54
C PHE A 317 16.78 4.65 -15.49
N SER A 318 17.57 5.72 -15.64
CA SER A 318 17.06 7.05 -15.93
C SER A 318 18.04 7.73 -16.89
N TRP A 319 17.52 8.41 -17.92
CA TRP A 319 18.36 9.11 -18.90
C TRP A 319 19.26 10.16 -18.24
N LYS A 320 18.72 10.88 -17.26
CA LYS A 320 19.43 11.95 -16.55
C LYS A 320 20.58 11.40 -15.73
N ASP A 321 20.34 10.39 -14.89
CA ASP A 321 21.39 9.86 -14.01
C ASP A 321 22.47 9.14 -14.83
N SER A 322 22.09 8.41 -15.88
CA SER A 322 23.05 7.80 -16.80
C SER A 322 23.93 8.84 -17.49
N ALA A 323 23.38 9.97 -17.95
CA ALA A 323 24.16 11.06 -18.54
C ALA A 323 25.12 11.69 -17.51
N ILE A 324 24.69 11.90 -16.26
CA ILE A 324 25.54 12.42 -15.18
C ILE A 324 26.68 11.44 -14.88
N GLN A 325 26.38 10.14 -14.75
CA GLN A 325 27.40 9.12 -14.48
C GLN A 325 28.41 9.02 -15.61
N MET A 326 27.95 9.09 -16.86
CA MET A 326 28.83 9.10 -18.04
C MET A 326 29.71 10.35 -18.09
N ALA A 327 29.12 11.55 -17.94
CA ALA A 327 29.87 12.81 -18.01
C ALA A 327 30.85 13.01 -16.84
N SER A 328 30.51 12.48 -15.65
CA SER A 328 31.38 12.54 -14.48
C SER A 328 32.38 11.39 -14.38
N LEU A 329 32.34 10.41 -15.29
CA LEU A 329 33.15 9.18 -15.24
C LEU A 329 33.06 8.48 -13.87
N GLY A 330 31.89 8.55 -13.22
CA GLY A 330 31.65 7.97 -11.88
C GLY A 330 32.17 8.80 -10.69
N LEU A 331 32.73 10.00 -10.90
CA LEU A 331 33.18 10.87 -9.81
C LEU A 331 32.02 11.44 -8.98
N VAL A 332 30.84 11.57 -9.58
CA VAL A 332 29.62 11.97 -8.85
C VAL A 332 28.99 10.72 -8.23
N ILE A 333 29.33 10.46 -6.96
CA ILE A 333 28.79 9.31 -6.22
C ILE A 333 27.30 9.53 -5.92
N PRO A 334 26.39 8.65 -6.40
CA PRO A 334 24.97 8.71 -6.08
C PRO A 334 24.72 8.68 -4.57
N TYR A 335 23.67 9.36 -4.09
CA TYR A 335 23.43 9.46 -2.65
C TYR A 335 23.25 8.09 -1.98
N TRP A 336 22.54 7.16 -2.64
CA TRP A 336 22.30 5.80 -2.16
C TRP A 336 23.59 4.98 -2.02
N ALA A 337 24.63 5.27 -2.81
CA ALA A 337 25.92 4.57 -2.74
C ALA A 337 26.72 4.93 -1.47
N LYS A 338 26.28 5.95 -0.72
CA LYS A 338 26.89 6.36 0.56
C LYS A 338 26.29 5.63 1.77
N ALA A 339 25.28 4.80 1.55
CA ALA A 339 24.66 3.99 2.60
C ALA A 339 25.65 2.99 3.20
N HIS A 340 25.51 2.75 4.50
CA HIS A 340 26.29 1.74 5.21
C HIS A 340 25.35 0.72 5.83
N TYR A 341 25.61 -0.56 5.56
CA TYR A 341 24.79 -1.67 6.00
C TYR A 341 25.61 -2.56 6.94
N PRO A 342 25.17 -2.79 8.18
CA PRO A 342 25.78 -3.81 9.02
C PRO A 342 25.51 -5.20 8.44
N ARG A 343 26.35 -6.16 8.79
CA ARG A 343 26.26 -7.53 8.28
C ARG A 343 25.39 -8.39 9.18
N PHE A 344 24.09 -8.42 8.90
CA PHE A 344 23.16 -9.39 9.46
C PHE A 344 22.64 -10.29 8.34
N PRO A 345 22.91 -11.62 8.33
CA PRO A 345 22.42 -12.49 7.26
C PRO A 345 20.89 -12.48 7.11
N SER A 346 20.17 -12.25 8.21
CA SER A 346 18.71 -12.23 8.31
C SER A 346 18.07 -10.88 7.95
N ILE A 347 18.86 -9.88 7.57
CA ILE A 347 18.36 -8.59 7.09
C ILE A 347 19.11 -8.27 5.81
N GLY A 348 18.39 -7.88 4.77
CA GLY A 348 19.05 -7.47 3.54
C GLY A 348 19.64 -6.05 3.63
N LEU A 349 19.80 -5.38 2.50
CA LEU A 349 20.37 -4.01 2.50
C LEU A 349 19.31 -2.99 2.91
N PHE A 350 19.12 -2.82 4.22
CA PHE A 350 18.15 -1.88 4.80
C PHE A 350 18.82 -0.94 5.79
N GLU A 351 18.56 0.35 5.66
CA GLU A 351 19.12 1.39 6.54
C GLU A 351 18.22 2.62 6.60
N SER A 352 18.55 3.56 7.48
CA SER A 352 17.71 4.72 7.78
C SER A 352 18.45 6.07 7.77
N LYS A 353 19.79 6.06 7.72
CA LYS A 353 20.62 7.27 7.84
C LYS A 353 20.65 8.08 6.55
N ILE A 354 20.79 7.42 5.42
CA ILE A 354 20.83 8.05 4.09
C ILE A 354 19.44 8.10 3.46
N PHE A 355 18.51 7.25 3.91
CA PHE A 355 17.12 7.25 3.50
C PHE A 355 16.51 8.66 3.41
N ASP A 356 15.98 8.96 2.23
CA ASP A 356 15.24 10.17 1.89
C ASP A 356 13.94 9.73 1.19
N PRO A 357 12.78 9.85 1.84
CA PRO A 357 11.52 9.33 1.30
C PRO A 357 11.10 10.05 0.01
N GLU A 358 11.55 11.28 -0.24
CA GLU A 358 11.22 12.03 -1.46
C GLU A 358 12.06 11.57 -2.66
N LYS A 359 13.25 11.03 -2.42
CA LYS A 359 14.16 10.50 -3.45
C LYS A 359 14.05 8.99 -3.65
N TRP A 360 13.35 8.30 -2.76
CA TRP A 360 13.10 6.88 -2.91
C TRP A 360 12.24 6.62 -4.15
N LEU A 361 12.60 5.61 -4.93
CA LEU A 361 11.88 5.20 -6.14
C LEU A 361 11.79 3.67 -6.19
N PRO A 362 10.71 3.11 -6.75
CA PRO A 362 10.67 1.69 -7.08
C PRO A 362 11.64 1.36 -8.22
N GLU A 363 11.80 0.09 -8.55
CA GLU A 363 12.73 -0.38 -9.59
C GLU A 363 12.47 0.24 -10.97
N TYR A 364 11.20 0.43 -11.34
CA TYR A 364 10.78 1.10 -12.57
C TYR A 364 9.57 2.01 -12.35
N PRO A 365 9.31 2.96 -13.27
CA PRO A 365 8.21 3.92 -13.16
C PRO A 365 6.85 3.26 -12.85
N ASN A 366 6.28 3.57 -11.69
CA ASN A 366 4.92 3.14 -11.33
C ASN A 366 3.94 4.31 -11.53
N PRO A 367 2.92 4.21 -12.40
CA PRO A 367 2.05 5.34 -12.75
C PRO A 367 1.27 5.91 -11.57
N ALA A 368 0.84 5.09 -10.61
CA ALA A 368 0.17 5.58 -9.42
C ALA A 368 1.15 6.40 -8.55
N LEU A 369 2.35 5.88 -8.30
CA LEU A 369 3.32 6.60 -7.47
C LEU A 369 3.76 7.92 -8.11
N LEU A 370 3.91 7.94 -9.44
CA LEU A 370 4.27 9.13 -10.20
C LEU A 370 3.19 10.22 -10.18
N ASN A 371 1.93 9.85 -9.98
CA ASN A 371 0.79 10.78 -9.94
C ASN A 371 0.47 11.30 -8.54
N ARG A 372 1.22 10.90 -7.50
CA ARG A 372 1.02 11.38 -6.13
C ARG A 372 1.17 12.90 -6.03
N LEU A 373 0.35 13.49 -5.17
CA LEU A 373 0.35 14.90 -4.81
C LEU A 373 0.66 15.06 -3.31
N PRO A 374 1.01 16.27 -2.83
CA PRO A 374 1.28 16.53 -1.42
C PRO A 374 0.22 16.02 -0.44
N ASP A 375 -1.06 16.04 -0.81
CA ASP A 375 -2.14 15.50 0.02
C ASP A 375 -2.19 13.96 0.01
N ASP A 376 -1.86 13.30 -1.11
CA ASP A 376 -1.66 11.85 -1.16
C ASP A 376 -0.49 11.43 -0.24
N GLU A 377 0.61 12.18 -0.28
CA GLU A 377 1.80 11.95 0.55
C GLU A 377 1.51 12.19 2.04
N PHE A 378 0.78 13.26 2.37
CA PHE A 378 0.34 13.51 3.74
C PHE A 378 -0.59 12.39 4.26
N TRP A 379 -1.52 11.91 3.44
CA TRP A 379 -2.43 10.82 3.80
C TRP A 379 -1.68 9.50 4.07
N GLY A 380 -0.61 9.20 3.32
CA GLY A 380 0.26 8.08 3.63
C GLY A 380 1.07 8.32 4.91
N ALA A 381 1.66 9.51 5.04
CA ALA A 381 2.53 9.86 6.17
C ALA A 381 1.80 9.85 7.51
N LYS A 382 0.55 10.36 7.58
CA LYS A 382 -0.22 10.37 8.84
C LYS A 382 -0.48 8.96 9.38
N GLN A 383 -0.64 7.98 8.50
CA GLN A 383 -0.81 6.57 8.89
C GLN A 383 0.50 5.95 9.36
N VAL A 384 1.60 6.19 8.65
CA VAL A 384 2.94 5.72 9.05
C VAL A 384 3.34 6.31 10.40
N MET A 385 3.12 7.61 10.61
CA MET A 385 3.42 8.29 11.87
C MET A 385 2.56 7.81 13.04
N HIS A 386 1.37 7.25 12.78
CA HIS A 386 0.49 6.77 13.84
C HIS A 386 1.01 5.53 14.57
N PHE A 387 1.85 4.72 13.92
CA PHE A 387 2.52 3.60 14.58
C PHE A 387 3.49 4.12 15.63
N THR A 388 3.30 3.70 16.88
CA THR A 388 4.25 3.93 17.97
C THR A 388 5.46 3.01 17.87
N ASP A 389 6.52 3.37 18.58
CA ASP A 389 7.74 2.56 18.63
C ASP A 389 7.48 1.15 19.16
N ASP A 390 6.58 1.01 20.14
CA ASP A 390 6.24 -0.29 20.74
C ASP A 390 5.40 -1.16 19.79
N GLU A 391 4.52 -0.55 18.99
CA GLU A 391 3.78 -1.26 17.94
C GLU A 391 4.72 -1.73 16.82
N ILE A 392 5.68 -0.90 16.41
CA ILE A 392 6.73 -1.29 15.45
C ILE A 392 7.54 -2.46 16.01
N ARG A 393 8.01 -2.38 17.26
CA ARG A 393 8.71 -3.49 17.93
C ARG A 393 7.87 -4.76 17.94
N ALA A 394 6.60 -4.65 18.31
CA ALA A 394 5.72 -5.80 18.43
C ALA A 394 5.50 -6.49 17.07
N ILE A 395 5.32 -5.73 15.99
CA ILE A 395 5.21 -6.27 14.64
C ILE A 395 6.53 -6.91 14.21
N VAL A 396 7.67 -6.26 14.42
CA VAL A 396 8.99 -6.80 14.03
C VAL A 396 9.28 -8.13 14.73
N ARG A 397 8.91 -8.29 16.01
CA ARG A 397 9.04 -9.58 16.74
C ARG A 397 8.34 -10.75 16.07
N THR A 398 7.28 -10.50 15.30
CA THR A 398 6.60 -11.57 14.55
C THR A 398 7.48 -12.20 13.47
N GLY A 399 8.52 -11.49 13.04
CA GLY A 399 9.55 -12.01 12.14
C GLY A 399 10.48 -13.05 12.78
N GLN A 400 10.42 -13.27 14.11
CA GLN A 400 11.16 -14.32 14.82
C GLN A 400 12.65 -14.40 14.42
N LEU A 401 13.34 -13.26 14.41
CA LEU A 401 14.76 -13.22 14.11
C LEU A 401 15.53 -13.85 15.27
N SER A 402 16.46 -14.77 14.97
CA SER A 402 17.24 -15.45 16.02
C SER A 402 18.33 -14.57 16.62
N ASP A 403 18.84 -13.60 15.86
CA ASP A 403 19.81 -12.60 16.31
C ASP A 403 19.09 -11.36 16.88
N PRO A 404 19.18 -11.10 18.20
CA PRO A 404 18.54 -9.94 18.82
C PRO A 404 19.15 -8.61 18.37
N GLU A 405 20.41 -8.54 17.95
CA GLU A 405 21.01 -7.31 17.44
C GLU A 405 20.45 -6.97 16.05
N ALA A 406 20.21 -7.98 15.22
CA ALA A 406 19.53 -7.82 13.94
C ALA A 406 18.10 -7.27 14.16
N GLU A 407 17.32 -7.86 15.07
CA GLU A 407 15.97 -7.39 15.39
C GLU A 407 15.98 -5.91 15.83
N GLN A 408 16.86 -5.56 16.78
CA GLN A 408 17.01 -4.19 17.27
C GLN A 408 17.44 -3.21 16.16
N TYR A 409 18.33 -3.65 15.26
CA TYR A 409 18.73 -2.86 14.10
C TYR A 409 17.54 -2.56 13.18
N LEU A 410 16.72 -3.57 12.85
CA LEU A 410 15.55 -3.43 11.99
C LEU A 410 14.50 -2.49 12.61
N VAL A 411 14.17 -2.69 13.90
CA VAL A 411 13.28 -1.82 14.66
C VAL A 411 13.74 -0.37 14.58
N ARG A 412 15.02 -0.11 14.87
CA ARG A 412 15.58 1.23 14.84
C ARG A 412 15.47 1.84 13.44
N CYS A 413 15.79 1.08 12.40
CA CYS A 413 15.67 1.57 11.03
C CYS A 413 14.23 1.97 10.69
N LEU A 414 13.24 1.13 11.03
CA LEU A 414 11.82 1.43 10.78
C LEU A 414 11.33 2.68 11.52
N ILE A 415 11.70 2.84 12.79
CA ILE A 415 11.39 4.04 13.60
C ILE A 415 12.02 5.30 12.95
N GLU A 416 13.31 5.25 12.65
CA GLU A 416 14.00 6.41 12.07
C GLU A 416 13.47 6.78 10.68
N ARG A 417 13.10 5.77 9.85
CA ARG A 417 12.46 5.99 8.54
C ARG A 417 11.05 6.59 8.69
N ARG A 418 10.25 6.11 9.66
CA ARG A 418 8.93 6.69 10.01
C ARG A 418 9.08 8.19 10.31
N ASP A 419 10.02 8.53 11.17
CA ASP A 419 10.21 9.93 11.58
C ASP A 419 10.69 10.84 10.43
N ARG A 420 11.49 10.29 9.50
CA ARG A 420 11.89 11.00 8.27
C ARG A 420 10.72 11.23 7.33
N ILE A 421 9.82 10.26 7.21
CA ILE A 421 8.56 10.39 6.45
C ILE A 421 7.70 11.52 7.03
N GLY A 422 7.50 11.56 8.35
CA GLY A 422 6.79 12.66 9.00
C GLY A 422 7.40 14.02 8.68
N ARG A 423 8.73 14.16 8.85
CA ARG A 423 9.46 15.41 8.53
C ARG A 423 9.32 15.83 7.06
N ALA A 424 9.37 14.88 6.13
CA ALA A 424 9.36 15.16 4.71
C ALA A 424 7.98 15.60 4.19
N TYR A 425 6.91 14.97 4.68
CA TYR A 425 5.58 15.14 4.10
C TYR A 425 4.65 16.05 4.92
N PHE A 426 4.79 16.13 6.25
CA PHE A 426 3.97 17.06 7.06
C PHE A 426 4.29 18.54 6.78
N ARG A 427 5.41 18.83 6.13
CA ARG A 427 5.75 20.20 5.70
C ARG A 427 5.05 20.64 4.41
N LYS A 428 4.52 19.69 3.62
CA LYS A 428 3.94 19.97 2.30
C LYS A 428 2.48 20.42 2.35
N VAL A 429 1.83 20.26 3.49
CA VAL A 429 0.46 20.72 3.79
C VAL A 429 0.42 21.29 5.21
N LEU A 430 -0.67 21.94 5.64
CA LEU A 430 -0.90 22.12 7.07
C LEU A 430 -1.24 20.75 7.68
N PRO A 431 -0.41 20.20 8.60
CA PRO A 431 -0.52 18.81 9.04
C PRO A 431 -1.52 18.68 10.19
N ILE A 432 -2.73 19.20 9.98
CA ILE A 432 -3.84 19.12 10.94
C ILE A 432 -4.87 18.10 10.47
N ASP A 433 -5.41 17.30 11.38
CA ASP A 433 -6.45 16.30 11.08
C ASP A 433 -7.37 16.10 12.30
N ARG A 434 -8.22 15.06 12.30
CA ARG A 434 -9.16 14.72 13.37
C ARG A 434 -10.13 15.86 13.72
N PHE A 435 -10.66 16.49 12.68
CA PHE A 435 -11.63 17.57 12.81
C PHE A 435 -12.91 17.10 13.50
N GLU A 436 -13.31 17.81 14.55
CA GLU A 436 -14.57 17.59 15.24
C GLU A 436 -15.10 18.89 15.87
N VAL A 437 -16.38 18.93 16.19
CA VAL A 437 -16.97 20.03 16.97
C VAL A 437 -17.03 19.60 18.43
N ARG A 438 -16.24 20.24 19.30
CA ARG A 438 -16.18 19.96 20.73
C ARG A 438 -16.46 21.24 21.50
N GLY A 439 -17.46 21.22 22.38
CA GLY A 439 -17.80 22.40 23.22
C GLY A 439 -18.23 23.63 22.43
N GLY A 440 -18.73 23.47 21.20
CA GLY A 440 -19.10 24.60 20.32
C GLY A 440 -17.90 25.22 19.58
N GLU A 441 -16.74 24.59 19.60
CA GLU A 441 -15.55 25.00 18.87
C GLU A 441 -15.14 23.92 17.85
N LEU A 442 -14.55 24.34 16.73
CA LEU A 442 -13.89 23.45 15.79
C LEU A 442 -12.53 23.06 16.37
N ALA A 443 -12.42 21.80 16.79
CA ALA A 443 -11.19 21.19 17.28
C ALA A 443 -10.54 20.33 16.19
N PHE A 444 -9.20 20.25 16.24
CA PHE A 444 -8.39 19.40 15.39
C PHE A 444 -7.06 19.11 16.08
N GLU A 445 -6.36 18.08 15.62
CA GLU A 445 -5.03 17.71 16.09
C GLU A 445 -3.98 18.27 15.13
N ASP A 446 -2.99 19.00 15.64
CA ASP A 446 -1.75 19.28 14.92
C ASP A 446 -0.83 18.06 15.01
N LEU A 447 -0.80 17.27 13.93
CA LEU A 447 -0.03 16.03 13.86
C LEU A 447 1.48 16.31 13.90
N ALA A 448 1.96 17.46 13.41
CA ALA A 448 3.37 17.79 13.55
C ALA A 448 3.72 18.04 15.03
N ALA A 449 2.90 18.81 15.74
CA ALA A 449 3.10 19.05 17.17
C ALA A 449 3.01 17.76 18.00
N SER A 450 2.02 16.90 17.75
CA SER A 450 1.84 15.64 18.51
C SER A 450 3.00 14.67 18.33
N HIS A 451 3.70 14.74 17.19
CA HIS A 451 4.92 13.98 16.91
C HIS A 451 6.23 14.75 17.18
N ARG A 452 6.18 15.90 17.86
CA ARG A 452 7.36 16.75 18.19
C ARG A 452 8.15 17.19 16.94
N LEU A 453 7.46 17.37 15.82
CA LEU A 453 7.99 17.93 14.59
C LEU A 453 7.69 19.44 14.51
N PRO A 454 8.37 20.20 13.64
CA PRO A 454 8.09 21.63 13.46
C PRO A 454 6.63 21.90 13.05
N SER A 455 5.85 22.39 14.02
CA SER A 455 4.45 22.79 13.86
C SER A 455 4.35 24.14 13.13
N PRO A 456 3.38 24.31 12.22
CA PRO A 456 3.05 25.62 11.65
C PRO A 456 2.08 26.43 12.52
N ALA A 457 1.86 26.11 13.78
CA ALA A 457 1.10 26.96 14.70
C ALA A 457 1.76 28.35 14.89
N PRO A 458 0.99 29.41 15.22
CA PRO A 458 -0.46 29.41 15.47
C PRO A 458 -1.30 29.29 14.19
N TYR A 459 -2.46 28.65 14.29
CA TYR A 459 -3.44 28.56 13.22
C TYR A 459 -4.45 29.72 13.30
N GLN A 460 -4.92 30.17 12.14
CA GLN A 460 -5.97 31.16 12.02
C GLN A 460 -7.18 30.52 11.35
N ILE A 461 -8.37 30.72 11.92
CA ILE A 461 -9.63 30.17 11.42
C ILE A 461 -10.51 31.33 10.97
N SER A 462 -10.99 31.27 9.73
CA SER A 462 -11.99 32.18 9.20
C SER A 462 -13.24 31.41 8.76
N TRP A 463 -14.41 31.93 9.08
CA TRP A 463 -15.68 31.28 8.82
C TRP A 463 -16.47 31.97 7.72
N ARG A 464 -17.13 31.17 6.88
CA ARG A 464 -18.07 31.64 5.87
C ARG A 464 -19.27 30.71 5.78
N GLU A 465 -20.41 31.25 5.40
CA GLU A 465 -21.50 30.44 4.85
C GLU A 465 -21.02 29.75 3.57
N TYR A 466 -21.60 28.59 3.26
CA TYR A 466 -21.25 27.85 2.06
C TYR A 466 -22.51 27.51 1.25
N ASP A 467 -22.55 27.98 0.00
CA ASP A 467 -23.58 27.64 -0.96
C ASP A 467 -23.22 26.29 -1.60
N ASN A 468 -23.90 25.23 -1.17
CA ASN A 468 -23.63 23.86 -1.59
C ASN A 468 -23.93 23.64 -3.08
N ASP A 469 -24.92 24.34 -3.63
CA ASP A 469 -25.40 24.18 -5.00
C ASP A 469 -24.49 24.94 -5.98
N ARG A 470 -24.01 26.13 -5.57
CA ARG A 470 -23.00 26.90 -6.34
C ARG A 470 -21.56 26.47 -6.08
N GLN A 471 -21.34 25.59 -5.11
CA GLN A 471 -20.04 25.15 -4.63
C GLN A 471 -19.08 26.29 -4.24
N SER A 472 -19.61 27.40 -3.71
CA SER A 472 -18.82 28.60 -3.42
C SER A 472 -19.02 29.12 -2.00
N PRO A 473 -17.97 29.71 -1.38
CA PRO A 473 -18.14 30.45 -0.15
C PRO A 473 -19.04 31.67 -0.36
N ALA A 474 -19.89 31.96 0.63
CA ALA A 474 -20.82 33.08 0.64
C ALA A 474 -20.44 34.10 1.73
N ALA A 475 -21.39 34.52 2.57
CA ALA A 475 -21.20 35.56 3.58
C ALA A 475 -20.12 35.19 4.61
N ALA A 476 -19.31 36.17 5.03
CA ALA A 476 -18.35 35.98 6.12
C ALA A 476 -19.07 35.92 7.47
N LEU A 477 -18.65 35.00 8.33
CA LEU A 477 -19.29 34.71 9.62
C LEU A 477 -18.38 35.06 10.82
N GLY A 478 -17.13 35.45 10.58
CA GLY A 478 -16.17 35.83 11.62
C GLY A 478 -14.91 34.96 11.61
N SER A 479 -14.18 34.98 12.72
CA SER A 479 -12.91 34.27 12.89
C SER A 479 -12.79 33.66 14.30
N GLY A 480 -11.86 32.71 14.44
CA GLY A 480 -11.60 32.00 15.69
C GLY A 480 -12.20 30.59 15.74
N PRO A 481 -11.91 29.82 16.81
CA PRO A 481 -12.30 28.41 16.89
C PRO A 481 -13.78 28.19 17.17
N ARG A 482 -14.47 29.17 17.77
CA ARG A 482 -15.90 29.08 18.08
C ARG A 482 -16.73 29.03 16.81
N LEU A 483 -17.70 28.11 16.77
CA LEU A 483 -18.66 28.03 15.67
C LEU A 483 -19.50 29.31 15.64
N PRO A 484 -19.68 29.92 14.46
CA PRO A 484 -20.57 31.06 14.30
C PRO A 484 -22.04 30.64 14.38
N ASP A 485 -22.90 31.54 14.84
CA ASP A 485 -24.34 31.41 14.69
C ASP A 485 -24.72 31.77 13.24
N SER A 486 -25.18 30.79 12.47
CA SER A 486 -25.64 30.99 11.09
C SER A 486 -26.86 30.11 10.79
N PRO A 487 -27.86 30.63 10.05
CA PRO A 487 -28.99 29.85 9.57
C PRO A 487 -28.65 28.99 8.34
N ALA A 488 -27.44 29.13 7.77
CA ALA A 488 -27.03 28.38 6.58
C ALA A 488 -26.95 26.88 6.87
N ALA A 489 -27.38 26.07 5.90
CA ALA A 489 -27.29 24.61 6.00
C ALA A 489 -25.83 24.11 6.11
N TYR A 490 -24.90 24.85 5.49
CA TYR A 490 -23.47 24.57 5.51
C TYR A 490 -22.67 25.81 5.86
N ILE A 491 -21.68 25.62 6.72
CA ILE A 491 -20.65 26.60 7.00
C ILE A 491 -19.27 26.00 6.70
N MET A 492 -18.32 26.83 6.32
CA MET A 492 -16.96 26.45 5.98
C MET A 492 -15.99 27.23 6.88
N ALA A 493 -15.10 26.49 7.55
CA ALA A 493 -13.90 27.04 8.14
C ALA A 493 -12.75 26.95 7.14
N GLU A 494 -12.06 28.04 6.90
CA GLU A 494 -10.75 28.05 6.26
C GLU A 494 -9.67 28.28 7.32
N ILE A 495 -8.78 27.30 7.45
CA ILE A 495 -7.70 27.27 8.43
C ILE A 495 -6.38 27.55 7.71
N THR A 496 -5.67 28.58 8.15
CA THR A 496 -4.40 29.01 7.57
C THR A 496 -3.31 29.11 8.64
N SER A 497 -2.06 29.27 8.20
CA SER A 497 -0.95 29.60 9.07
C SER A 497 -0.10 30.71 8.45
N PRO A 498 0.26 31.77 9.20
CA PRO A 498 1.17 32.80 8.71
C PRO A 498 2.58 32.26 8.44
N LEU A 499 2.96 31.13 9.06
CA LEU A 499 4.24 30.46 8.81
C LEU A 499 4.26 29.71 7.47
N ARG A 500 3.09 29.45 6.86
CA ARG A 500 2.94 28.73 5.59
C ARG A 500 1.82 29.36 4.73
N PRO A 501 2.02 30.59 4.21
CA PRO A 501 0.95 31.38 3.57
C PRO A 501 0.38 30.80 2.27
N GLY A 502 0.98 29.76 1.69
CA GLY A 502 0.46 29.04 0.52
C GLY A 502 -0.37 27.80 0.86
N GLN A 503 -0.50 27.43 2.14
CA GLN A 503 -1.18 26.22 2.58
C GLN A 503 -2.43 26.57 3.39
N SER A 504 -3.52 25.85 3.15
CA SER A 504 -4.74 25.96 3.95
C SER A 504 -5.49 24.63 4.05
N VAL A 505 -6.35 24.52 5.05
CA VAL A 505 -7.33 23.42 5.15
C VAL A 505 -8.71 24.02 5.22
N ARG A 506 -9.60 23.59 4.32
CA ARG A 506 -11.01 23.92 4.37
C ARG A 506 -11.78 22.77 5.00
N VAL A 507 -12.62 23.09 5.98
CA VAL A 507 -13.46 22.15 6.72
C VAL A 507 -14.90 22.60 6.59
N TRP A 508 -15.78 21.72 6.13
CA TRP A 508 -17.19 22.01 5.97
C TRP A 508 -18.00 21.31 7.06
N LEU A 509 -18.95 22.05 7.64
CA LEU A 509 -19.88 21.56 8.64
C LEU A 509 -21.31 21.61 8.11
N ARG A 510 -22.09 20.56 8.37
CA ARG A 510 -23.56 20.55 8.29
C ARG A 510 -24.11 20.47 9.70
N GLY A 511 -24.63 21.60 10.21
CA GLY A 511 -24.87 21.77 11.64
C GLY A 511 -23.55 21.63 12.42
N ARG A 512 -23.44 20.60 13.27
CA ARG A 512 -22.21 20.31 14.06
C ARG A 512 -21.37 19.16 13.50
N ARG A 513 -21.78 18.54 12.39
CA ARG A 513 -21.09 17.40 11.81
C ARG A 513 -20.10 17.87 10.75
N VAL A 514 -18.85 17.40 10.83
CA VAL A 514 -17.88 17.55 9.74
C VAL A 514 -18.33 16.69 8.55
N VAL A 515 -18.53 17.34 7.41
CA VAL A 515 -18.98 16.70 6.17
C VAL A 515 -17.96 16.80 5.04
N GLY A 516 -16.94 17.66 5.17
CA GLY A 516 -15.88 17.73 4.20
C GLY A 516 -14.57 18.28 4.75
N VAL A 517 -13.46 17.84 4.17
CA VAL A 517 -12.10 18.33 4.45
C VAL A 517 -11.34 18.40 3.14
N GLU A 518 -10.64 19.52 2.89
CA GLU A 518 -9.84 19.71 1.69
C GLU A 518 -8.56 20.47 2.00
N TYR A 519 -7.43 19.89 1.62
CA TYR A 519 -6.11 20.51 1.76
C TYR A 519 -5.77 21.31 0.49
N ALA A 520 -5.26 22.52 0.70
CA ALA A 520 -4.60 23.34 -0.32
C ALA A 520 -3.11 23.46 0.04
N TRP A 521 -2.26 23.38 -0.97
CA TRP A 521 -0.82 23.25 -0.81
C TRP A 521 -0.04 23.95 -1.91
#